data_AF-A0A2T2RT16-F1
#
_entry.id   AF-A0A2T2RT16-F1
#
_cell.length_a   1.000
_cell.length_b   1.000
_cell.length_c   1.000
_cell.angle_alpha   90.00
_cell.angle_beta   90.00
_cell.angle_gamma   90.00
#
_symmetry.space_group_name_H-M   'P 1'
#
loop_
_entity.id
_entity.type
_entity.pdbx_description
1 polymer ?
#
loop_
_entity_poly.entity_id
_entity_poly.type
_entity_poly.pdbx_seq_one_letter_code
_entity_poly.pdbx_strand_id
1 'polypeptide(L)'
;MSYYLAPQFLDKVAVHITKNFIDLPGVQVPLILGIHGHRGEGKSFQCELVFRRMGIEPVRMSAGELESPDAGDPVRLIRMRYREAAELIAVRGRMCVLLINDLDAGAGRFNQSTQYTVNTQLVNGTLMNIADNPTDVQLPGSYETEPIHRVPIVVTGNDFSTLYSPLVREGRMEKFYWQPSREDKIGIVSSIFEEDKLPQAEIERLIDTFPNQAVDFFSSLRSRAYDEQVRQFIRQVGIDRVSVQLVNSPDKAQKIPNSNITLPQLMELGEQIEQEQTSLQSTQLAQRYTTGIPQPVPQVERTAPEKGDNGLTNRNLQSQQTSSYNYAAPAGSSGTSQSAPARGTQVGDSKLIENWPDNVSLPEVERLLESAIKQGSRLSLEVAKPREKARNIWRAWPWSQQPENATQALEGIADCINNNPGSYIKLVGYNLQTQTRTLEELIFRP
;
A
#
# COMPACT_ATOMS: atom_id res chain seq x y z
N MET A 1 -32.60 14.49 -2.22
CA MET A 1 -31.15 14.76 -2.07
C MET A 1 -30.59 15.04 -3.45
N SER A 2 -30.37 16.32 -3.74
CA SER A 2 -29.71 16.75 -4.97
C SER A 2 -28.22 16.85 -4.69
N TYR A 3 -27.51 15.73 -4.79
CA TYR A 3 -26.06 15.73 -4.58
C TYR A 3 -25.36 16.57 -5.64
N TYR A 4 -24.40 17.40 -5.21
CA TYR A 4 -23.63 18.22 -6.12
C TYR A 4 -22.63 17.37 -6.90
N LEU A 5 -22.64 17.55 -8.22
CA LEU A 5 -21.75 16.89 -9.15
C LEU A 5 -20.82 17.92 -9.76
N ALA A 6 -19.52 17.76 -9.51
CA ALA A 6 -18.52 18.72 -9.98
C ALA A 6 -18.48 18.74 -11.52
N PRO A 7 -18.62 19.92 -12.18
CA PRO A 7 -18.70 20.00 -13.64
C PRO A 7 -17.50 19.40 -14.36
N GLN A 8 -16.29 19.65 -13.85
CA GLN A 8 -15.05 19.09 -14.42
C GLN A 8 -15.00 17.56 -14.30
N PHE A 9 -15.47 17.02 -13.17
CA PHE A 9 -15.51 15.57 -12.95
C PHE A 9 -16.54 14.90 -13.86
N LEU A 10 -17.73 15.48 -13.96
CA LEU A 10 -18.78 15.03 -14.86
C LEU A 10 -18.30 15.02 -16.31
N ASP A 11 -17.75 16.14 -16.79
CA ASP A 11 -17.26 16.25 -18.16
C ASP A 11 -16.19 15.19 -18.44
N LYS A 12 -15.20 15.05 -17.56
CA LYS A 12 -14.09 14.11 -17.75
C LYS A 12 -14.57 12.66 -17.84
N VAL A 13 -15.43 12.23 -16.91
CA VAL A 13 -15.93 10.85 -16.86
C VAL A 13 -16.92 10.60 -18.00
N ALA A 14 -17.84 11.52 -18.26
CA ALA A 14 -18.81 11.37 -19.35
C ALA A 14 -18.13 11.31 -20.71
N VAL A 15 -17.19 12.21 -21.00
CA VAL A 15 -16.41 12.20 -22.24
C VAL A 15 -15.64 10.89 -22.39
N HIS A 16 -14.99 10.40 -21.33
CA HIS A 16 -14.27 9.13 -21.38
C HIS A 16 -15.17 7.94 -21.73
N ILE A 17 -16.32 7.83 -21.05
CA ILE A 17 -17.29 6.75 -21.29
C ILE A 17 -17.81 6.85 -22.72
N THR A 18 -18.33 8.01 -23.11
CA THR A 18 -18.94 8.21 -24.42
C THR A 18 -17.95 8.00 -25.56
N LYS A 19 -16.69 8.44 -25.42
CA LYS A 19 -15.63 8.18 -26.42
C LYS A 19 -15.38 6.69 -26.66
N ASN A 20 -15.61 5.82 -25.68
CA ASN A 20 -15.42 4.38 -25.83
C ASN A 20 -16.58 3.67 -26.55
N PHE A 21 -17.70 4.37 -26.79
CA PHE A 21 -18.86 3.87 -27.54
C PHE A 21 -19.01 4.52 -28.93
N ILE A 22 -18.14 5.48 -29.28
CA ILE A 22 -18.16 6.18 -30.57
C ILE A 22 -16.90 5.82 -31.34
N ASP A 23 -17.05 5.55 -32.63
CA ASP A 23 -15.91 5.39 -33.54
C ASP A 23 -15.37 6.77 -33.95
N LEU A 24 -14.14 7.07 -33.55
CA LEU A 24 -13.46 8.33 -33.82
C LEU A 24 -12.34 8.09 -34.84
N PRO A 25 -12.45 8.63 -36.07
CA PRO A 25 -11.50 8.32 -37.13
C PRO A 25 -10.10 8.84 -36.80
N GLY A 26 -9.11 7.93 -36.78
CA GLY A 26 -7.70 8.27 -36.58
C GLY A 26 -7.31 8.62 -35.13
N VAL A 27 -8.18 8.37 -34.15
CA VAL A 27 -7.92 8.66 -32.73
C VAL A 27 -7.89 7.38 -31.92
N GLN A 28 -6.76 7.08 -31.29
CA GLN A 28 -6.68 6.00 -30.30
C GLN A 28 -7.34 6.46 -29.00
N VAL A 29 -8.45 5.81 -28.64
CA VAL A 29 -9.20 6.10 -27.41
C VAL A 29 -8.68 5.22 -26.27
N PRO A 30 -8.23 5.80 -25.13
CA PRO A 30 -7.86 5.02 -23.94
C PRO A 30 -9.09 4.28 -23.40
N LEU A 31 -8.92 2.98 -23.15
CA LEU A 31 -9.97 2.15 -22.56
C LEU A 31 -10.13 2.42 -21.06
N ILE A 32 -9.04 2.82 -20.40
CA ILE A 32 -8.99 2.95 -18.94
C ILE A 32 -8.89 4.42 -18.53
N LEU A 33 -9.77 4.88 -17.65
CA LEU A 33 -9.64 6.16 -16.94
C LEU A 33 -9.19 5.91 -15.52
N GLY A 34 -7.98 6.35 -15.19
CA GLY A 34 -7.45 6.34 -13.84
C GLY A 34 -7.74 7.66 -13.12
N ILE A 35 -8.67 7.65 -12.17
CA ILE A 35 -8.98 8.77 -11.27
C ILE A 35 -8.17 8.63 -9.97
N HIS A 36 -7.23 9.53 -9.72
CA HIS A 36 -6.44 9.55 -8.49
C HIS A 36 -6.52 10.88 -7.76
N GLY A 37 -6.22 10.88 -6.46
CA GLY A 37 -6.30 12.08 -5.62
C GLY A 37 -6.29 11.70 -4.15
N HIS A 38 -6.28 12.70 -3.27
CA HIS A 38 -6.25 12.47 -1.83
C HIS A 38 -7.45 11.63 -1.34
N ARG A 39 -7.26 10.93 -0.21
CA ARG A 39 -8.33 10.19 0.45
C ARG A 39 -9.42 11.17 0.91
N GLY A 40 -10.67 10.73 0.90
CA GLY A 40 -11.77 11.55 1.41
C GLY A 40 -12.35 12.59 0.46
N GLU A 41 -11.75 12.81 -0.72
CA GLU A 41 -12.22 13.83 -1.68
C GLU A 41 -13.43 13.40 -2.54
N GLY A 42 -14.06 12.27 -2.21
CA GLY A 42 -15.30 11.83 -2.86
C GLY A 42 -15.15 11.25 -4.27
N LYS A 43 -13.97 10.78 -4.70
CA LYS A 43 -13.72 10.20 -6.04
C LYS A 43 -14.76 9.15 -6.44
N SER A 44 -14.90 8.09 -5.64
CA SER A 44 -15.81 6.98 -5.92
C SER A 44 -17.28 7.43 -5.85
N PHE A 45 -17.61 8.37 -4.96
CA PHE A 45 -18.96 8.92 -4.84
C PHE A 45 -19.34 9.77 -6.06
N GLN A 46 -18.44 10.64 -6.54
CA GLN A 46 -18.65 11.43 -7.75
C GLN A 46 -18.84 10.52 -8.98
N CYS A 47 -18.08 9.42 -9.11
CA CYS A 47 -18.32 8.42 -10.16
C CYS A 47 -19.75 7.89 -10.14
N GLU A 48 -20.25 7.47 -8.97
CA GLU A 48 -21.62 6.96 -8.81
C GLU A 48 -22.68 8.00 -9.18
N LEU A 49 -22.45 9.29 -8.86
CA LEU A 49 -23.32 10.38 -9.28
C LEU A 49 -23.34 10.54 -10.81
N VAL A 50 -22.17 10.47 -11.47
CA VAL A 50 -22.08 10.52 -12.94
C VAL A 50 -22.83 9.34 -13.56
N PHE A 51 -22.59 8.11 -13.09
CA PHE A 51 -23.26 6.92 -13.62
C PHE A 51 -24.77 7.01 -13.47
N ARG A 52 -25.26 7.42 -12.29
CA ARG A 52 -26.69 7.65 -12.04
C ARG A 52 -27.26 8.72 -12.98
N ARG A 53 -26.54 9.82 -13.19
CA ARG A 53 -26.96 10.92 -14.08
C ARG A 53 -27.03 10.51 -15.55
N MET A 54 -26.16 9.59 -15.97
CA MET A 54 -26.12 9.01 -17.31
C MET A 54 -27.05 7.78 -17.47
N GLY A 55 -27.64 7.27 -16.38
CA GLY A 55 -28.47 6.07 -16.41
C GLY A 55 -27.68 4.77 -16.65
N ILE A 56 -26.40 4.77 -16.28
CA ILE A 56 -25.45 3.65 -16.43
C ILE A 56 -25.46 2.82 -15.15
N GLU A 57 -25.47 1.50 -15.30
CA GLU A 57 -25.26 0.58 -14.18
C GLU A 57 -23.83 0.01 -14.29
N PRO A 58 -22.91 0.39 -13.38
CA PRO A 58 -21.54 -0.10 -13.45
C PRO A 58 -21.43 -1.51 -12.85
N VAL A 59 -20.61 -2.36 -13.48
CA VAL A 59 -20.11 -3.58 -12.85
C VAL A 59 -18.98 -3.17 -11.91
N ARG A 60 -19.08 -3.54 -10.63
CA ARG A 60 -18.15 -3.08 -9.57
C ARG A 60 -17.17 -4.16 -9.18
N MET A 61 -15.98 -3.73 -8.81
CA MET A 61 -14.92 -4.59 -8.27
C MET A 61 -14.16 -3.82 -7.20
N SER A 62 -13.91 -4.47 -6.06
CA SER A 62 -13.06 -3.94 -5.00
C SER A 62 -11.61 -4.37 -5.19
N ALA A 63 -10.64 -3.54 -4.77
CA ALA A 63 -9.24 -3.93 -4.74
C ALA A 63 -8.97 -5.16 -3.86
N GLY A 64 -9.75 -5.38 -2.80
CA GLY A 64 -9.62 -6.58 -1.96
C GLY A 64 -9.95 -7.87 -2.72
N GLU A 65 -10.75 -7.81 -3.79
CA GLU A 65 -11.03 -8.98 -4.64
C GLU A 65 -9.87 -9.30 -5.59
N LEU A 66 -8.92 -8.38 -5.74
CA LEU A 66 -7.72 -8.54 -6.57
C LEU A 66 -6.55 -9.12 -5.79
N GLU A 67 -6.72 -9.36 -4.49
CA GLU A 67 -5.77 -10.04 -3.63
C GLU A 67 -6.24 -11.48 -3.39
N SER A 68 -5.50 -12.45 -3.93
CA SER A 68 -5.77 -13.88 -3.70
C SER A 68 -4.46 -14.62 -3.40
N PRO A 69 -4.47 -15.65 -2.53
CA PRO A 69 -3.34 -16.56 -2.42
C PRO A 69 -3.03 -17.27 -3.75
N ASP A 70 -4.03 -17.43 -4.61
CA ASP A 70 -3.91 -18.04 -5.93
C ASP A 70 -3.74 -16.97 -7.01
N ALA A 71 -2.54 -16.90 -7.60
CA ALA A 71 -2.16 -15.81 -8.51
C ALA A 71 -3.01 -15.69 -9.79
N GLY A 72 -3.71 -16.76 -10.19
CA GLY A 72 -4.58 -16.78 -11.38
C GLY A 72 -6.00 -16.26 -11.14
N ASP A 73 -6.47 -16.18 -9.90
CA ASP A 73 -7.85 -15.79 -9.59
C ASP A 73 -8.16 -14.32 -9.88
N PRO A 74 -7.30 -13.35 -9.51
CA PRO A 74 -7.52 -11.94 -9.83
C PRO A 74 -7.62 -11.70 -11.35
N VAL A 75 -6.81 -12.41 -12.13
CA VAL A 75 -6.81 -12.35 -13.60
C VAL A 75 -8.14 -12.84 -14.16
N ARG A 76 -8.60 -14.00 -13.70
CA ARG A 76 -9.87 -14.59 -14.12
C ARG A 76 -11.05 -13.70 -13.74
N LEU A 77 -11.02 -13.12 -12.54
CA LEU A 77 -12.07 -12.25 -12.03
C LEU A 77 -12.22 -10.99 -12.90
N ILE A 78 -11.12 -10.31 -13.25
CA ILE A 78 -11.17 -9.12 -14.11
C ILE A 78 -11.82 -9.44 -15.46
N ARG A 79 -11.39 -10.54 -16.10
CA ARG A 79 -11.94 -10.99 -17.38
C ARG A 79 -13.43 -11.33 -17.28
N MET A 80 -13.83 -12.02 -16.20
CA MET A 80 -15.23 -12.35 -15.96
C MET A 80 -16.10 -11.09 -15.81
N ARG A 81 -15.69 -10.14 -14.96
CA ARG A 81 -16.43 -8.88 -14.74
C ARG A 81 -16.49 -8.01 -15.98
N TYR A 82 -15.42 -7.99 -16.78
CA TYR A 82 -15.41 -7.29 -18.06
C TYR A 82 -16.43 -7.90 -19.05
N ARG A 83 -16.46 -9.24 -19.16
CA ARG A 83 -17.44 -9.94 -20.01
C ARG A 83 -18.87 -9.76 -19.52
N GLU A 84 -19.10 -9.80 -18.21
CA GLU A 84 -20.40 -9.49 -17.59
C GLU A 84 -20.89 -8.10 -18.01
N ALA A 85 -20.03 -7.08 -17.95
CA ALA A 85 -20.36 -5.73 -18.42
C ALA A 85 -20.65 -5.68 -19.93
N ALA A 86 -19.90 -6.43 -20.75
CA ALA A 86 -20.11 -6.50 -22.19
C ALA A 86 -21.45 -7.17 -22.54
N GLU A 87 -21.84 -8.21 -21.79
CA GLU A 87 -23.13 -8.88 -21.92
C GLU A 87 -24.29 -7.96 -21.50
N LEU A 88 -24.12 -7.19 -20.41
CA LEU A 88 -25.11 -6.19 -19.99
C LEU A 88 -25.37 -5.13 -21.06
N ILE A 89 -24.34 -4.71 -21.80
CA ILE A 89 -24.49 -3.79 -22.95
C ILE A 89 -25.33 -4.45 -24.04
N ALA A 90 -25.01 -5.70 -24.39
CA ALA A 90 -25.71 -6.44 -25.44
C ALA A 90 -27.19 -6.68 -25.11
N VAL A 91 -27.48 -7.11 -23.89
CA VAL A 91 -28.84 -7.51 -23.46
C VAL A 91 -29.72 -6.30 -23.16
N ARG A 92 -29.17 -5.29 -22.47
CA ARG A 92 -29.98 -4.14 -22.01
C ARG A 92 -30.00 -2.98 -23.00
N GLY A 93 -29.09 -2.95 -23.97
CA GLY A 93 -28.98 -1.86 -24.95
C GLY A 93 -28.64 -0.50 -24.32
N ARG A 94 -27.91 -0.51 -23.19
CA ARG A 94 -27.47 0.70 -22.47
C ARG A 94 -25.96 0.65 -22.25
N MET A 95 -25.34 1.82 -22.13
CA MET A 95 -23.93 1.92 -21.75
C MET A 95 -23.70 1.25 -20.39
N CYS A 96 -22.61 0.49 -20.28
CA CYS A 96 -22.12 -0.11 -19.05
C CYS A 96 -20.63 0.23 -18.89
N VAL A 97 -20.16 0.25 -17.65
CA VAL A 97 -18.78 0.59 -17.28
C VAL A 97 -18.30 -0.46 -16.28
N LEU A 98 -17.03 -0.86 -16.38
CA LEU A 98 -16.37 -1.61 -15.33
C LEU A 98 -15.70 -0.62 -14.36
N LEU A 99 -16.15 -0.57 -13.11
CA LEU A 99 -15.59 0.27 -12.05
C LEU A 99 -14.72 -0.59 -11.12
N ILE A 100 -13.42 -0.28 -11.07
CA ILE A 100 -12.47 -0.89 -10.12
C ILE A 100 -12.12 0.15 -9.05
N ASN A 101 -12.52 -0.11 -7.81
CA ASN A 101 -12.32 0.83 -6.71
C ASN A 101 -11.07 0.52 -5.88
N ASP A 102 -10.40 1.60 -5.44
CA ASP A 102 -9.32 1.60 -4.45
C ASP A 102 -8.10 0.72 -4.80
N LEU A 103 -7.71 0.67 -6.08
CA LEU A 103 -6.64 -0.20 -6.59
C LEU A 103 -5.29 -0.07 -5.82
N ASP A 104 -5.07 1.07 -5.16
CA ASP A 104 -3.84 1.40 -4.45
C ASP A 104 -3.73 0.80 -3.03
N ALA A 105 -4.76 0.10 -2.53
CA ALA A 105 -4.69 -0.61 -1.24
C ALA A 105 -3.92 -1.95 -1.32
N GLY A 106 -3.77 -2.53 -2.52
CA GLY A 106 -3.18 -3.87 -2.71
C GLY A 106 -2.09 -3.99 -3.78
N ALA A 107 -2.01 -3.01 -4.69
CA ALA A 107 -1.08 -3.06 -5.83
C ALA A 107 0.16 -2.14 -5.67
N GLY A 108 0.14 -1.21 -4.72
CA GLY A 108 1.15 -0.15 -4.57
C GLY A 108 1.93 -0.29 -3.28
N ARG A 109 3.24 -0.56 -3.40
CA ARG A 109 4.30 -0.51 -2.38
C ARG A 109 3.92 0.14 -1.04
N PHE A 110 3.54 -0.67 -0.03
CA PHE A 110 3.41 -0.15 1.34
C PHE A 110 4.73 0.00 2.08
N ASN A 111 5.85 -0.57 1.60
CA ASN A 111 7.18 -0.32 2.15
C ASN A 111 8.24 -0.41 1.04
N GLN A 112 9.36 0.32 1.17
CA GLN A 112 10.55 0.13 0.32
C GLN A 112 11.13 -1.30 0.42
N SER A 113 10.65 -2.11 1.35
CA SER A 113 11.01 -3.52 1.57
C SER A 113 9.99 -4.55 1.05
N THR A 114 8.79 -4.16 0.59
CA THR A 114 7.82 -5.13 0.03
C THR A 114 7.94 -5.18 -1.50
N GLN A 115 8.45 -6.30 -2.01
CA GLN A 115 8.46 -6.61 -3.45
C GLN A 115 7.03 -6.59 -4.02
N TYR A 116 6.91 -6.23 -5.31
CA TYR A 116 5.66 -6.42 -6.06
C TYR A 116 5.18 -7.86 -5.89
N THR A 117 3.96 -8.05 -5.41
CA THR A 117 3.36 -9.38 -5.41
C THR A 117 3.17 -9.81 -6.86
N VAL A 118 3.39 -11.10 -7.16
CA VAL A 118 3.19 -11.68 -8.51
C VAL A 118 1.78 -11.31 -9.04
N ASN A 119 0.80 -11.25 -8.15
CA ASN A 119 -0.58 -10.86 -8.43
C ASN A 119 -0.69 -9.46 -9.05
N THR A 120 0.06 -8.48 -8.54
CA THR A 120 0.02 -7.11 -9.06
C THR A 120 0.52 -7.04 -10.51
N GLN A 121 1.57 -7.80 -10.84
CA GLN A 121 2.09 -7.86 -12.20
C GLN A 121 1.08 -8.51 -13.14
N LEU A 122 0.43 -9.59 -12.70
CA LEU A 122 -0.59 -10.30 -13.47
C LEU A 122 -1.86 -9.46 -13.69
N VAL A 123 -2.31 -8.72 -12.68
CA VAL A 123 -3.44 -7.78 -12.78
C VAL A 123 -3.13 -6.69 -13.81
N ASN A 124 -1.96 -6.04 -13.69
CA ASN A 124 -1.56 -5.00 -14.64
C ASN A 124 -1.41 -5.54 -16.07
N GLY A 125 -0.79 -6.72 -16.24
CA GLY A 125 -0.69 -7.36 -17.55
C GLY A 125 -2.05 -7.74 -18.15
N THR A 126 -3.01 -8.14 -17.30
CA THR A 126 -4.37 -8.43 -17.74
C THR A 126 -5.10 -7.18 -18.22
N LEU A 127 -4.97 -6.07 -17.49
CA LEU A 127 -5.53 -4.77 -17.90
C LEU A 127 -4.91 -4.27 -19.21
N MET A 128 -3.61 -4.50 -19.44
CA MET A 128 -2.97 -4.19 -20.73
C MET A 128 -3.57 -5.00 -21.86
N ASN A 129 -3.66 -6.33 -21.68
CA ASN A 129 -4.20 -7.22 -22.70
C ASN A 129 -5.65 -6.85 -23.08
N ILE A 130 -6.46 -6.48 -22.09
CA ILE A 130 -7.84 -6.02 -22.33
C ILE A 130 -7.85 -4.66 -23.03
N ALA A 131 -6.94 -3.74 -22.67
CA ALA A 131 -6.85 -2.42 -23.31
C ALA A 131 -6.43 -2.50 -24.79
N ASP A 132 -5.57 -3.46 -25.15
CA ASP A 132 -5.16 -3.68 -26.53
C ASP A 132 -6.27 -4.30 -27.38
N ASN A 133 -6.95 -5.32 -26.84
CA ASN A 133 -7.97 -6.07 -27.55
C ASN A 133 -9.30 -6.08 -26.76
N PRO A 134 -10.01 -4.94 -26.68
CA PRO A 134 -11.20 -4.81 -25.83
C PRO A 134 -12.40 -5.61 -26.29
N THR A 135 -12.41 -6.06 -27.55
CA THR A 135 -13.47 -6.89 -28.14
C THR A 135 -13.14 -8.38 -28.11
N ASP A 136 -11.94 -8.76 -27.66
CA ASP A 136 -11.48 -10.15 -27.55
C ASP A 136 -10.91 -10.43 -26.16
N VAL A 137 -11.83 -10.61 -25.20
CA VAL A 137 -11.48 -10.92 -23.81
C VAL A 137 -11.93 -12.34 -23.48
N GLN A 138 -11.01 -13.29 -23.62
CA GLN A 138 -11.25 -14.70 -23.32
C GLN A 138 -11.07 -15.04 -21.84
N LEU A 139 -11.75 -16.07 -21.36
CA LEU A 139 -11.49 -16.67 -20.04
C LEU A 139 -10.41 -17.74 -20.16
N PRO A 140 -9.53 -17.93 -19.17
CA PRO A 140 -8.52 -19.00 -19.22
C PRO A 140 -9.17 -20.36 -19.45
N GLY A 141 -8.81 -21.02 -20.56
CA GLY A 141 -9.34 -22.33 -20.94
C GLY A 141 -10.65 -22.31 -21.75
N SER A 142 -11.24 -21.14 -22.01
CA SER A 142 -12.35 -20.96 -22.96
C SER A 142 -11.86 -20.15 -24.16
N TYR A 143 -12.22 -20.57 -25.36
CA TYR A 143 -11.86 -19.89 -26.60
C TYR A 143 -13.12 -19.69 -27.43
N GLU A 144 -13.75 -18.54 -27.24
CA GLU A 144 -14.93 -18.13 -28.00
C GLU A 144 -14.50 -17.22 -29.15
N THR A 145 -15.03 -17.46 -30.35
CA THR A 145 -14.67 -16.68 -31.54
C THR A 145 -15.52 -15.42 -31.73
N GLU A 146 -16.62 -15.28 -30.98
CA GLU A 146 -17.51 -14.14 -31.12
C GLU A 146 -16.94 -12.90 -30.42
N PRO A 147 -16.85 -11.74 -31.10
CA PRO A 147 -16.38 -10.52 -30.49
C PRO A 147 -17.40 -9.99 -29.48
N ILE A 148 -16.91 -9.50 -28.35
CA ILE A 148 -17.73 -8.86 -27.31
C ILE A 148 -17.75 -7.35 -27.47
N HIS A 149 -18.74 -6.69 -26.85
CA HIS A 149 -18.79 -5.24 -26.80
C HIS A 149 -17.58 -4.66 -26.04
N ARG A 150 -17.02 -3.56 -26.57
CA ARG A 150 -16.00 -2.77 -25.87
C ARG A 150 -16.62 -2.15 -24.61
N VAL A 151 -15.97 -2.31 -23.46
CA VAL A 151 -16.42 -1.77 -22.17
C VAL A 151 -15.38 -0.79 -21.63
N PRO A 152 -15.72 0.50 -21.41
CA PRO A 152 -14.82 1.43 -20.72
C PRO A 152 -14.57 1.01 -19.27
N ILE A 153 -13.34 1.20 -18.80
CA ILE A 153 -12.90 0.85 -17.44
C ILE A 153 -12.58 2.13 -16.68
N VAL A 154 -13.21 2.33 -15.52
CA VAL A 154 -12.88 3.42 -14.60
C VAL A 154 -12.20 2.83 -13.37
N VAL A 155 -11.01 3.34 -13.05
CA VAL A 155 -10.21 2.92 -11.90
C VAL A 155 -10.07 4.09 -10.93
N THR A 156 -10.37 3.88 -9.65
CA THR A 156 -10.13 4.89 -8.61
C THR A 156 -8.97 4.48 -7.71
N GLY A 157 -8.19 5.47 -7.28
CA GLY A 157 -7.04 5.28 -6.39
C GLY A 157 -6.61 6.55 -5.66
N ASN A 158 -5.63 6.41 -4.79
CA ASN A 158 -5.01 7.51 -4.06
C ASN A 158 -3.80 8.09 -4.80
N ASP A 159 -2.90 7.23 -5.30
CA ASP A 159 -1.70 7.64 -5.99
C ASP A 159 -1.27 6.66 -7.09
N PHE A 160 -1.39 7.13 -8.33
CA PHE A 160 -0.97 6.41 -9.53
C PHE A 160 0.46 6.72 -9.97
N SER A 161 1.28 7.34 -9.12
CA SER A 161 2.73 7.49 -9.35
C SER A 161 3.45 6.14 -9.38
N THR A 162 2.96 5.19 -8.58
CA THR A 162 3.54 3.84 -8.43
C THR A 162 2.93 2.80 -9.37
N LEU A 163 1.85 3.15 -10.09
CA LEU A 163 1.25 2.28 -11.09
C LEU A 163 2.26 1.94 -12.18
N TYR A 164 2.18 0.70 -12.65
CA TYR A 164 3.10 0.12 -13.61
C TYR A 164 3.14 0.95 -14.91
N SER A 165 4.31 1.55 -15.18
CA SER A 165 4.51 2.53 -16.26
C SER A 165 4.01 2.11 -17.66
N PRO A 166 4.02 0.83 -18.07
CA PRO A 166 3.54 0.45 -19.40
C PRO A 166 2.01 0.56 -19.61
N LEU A 167 1.19 0.67 -18.54
CA LEU A 167 -0.24 0.97 -18.70
C LEU A 167 -0.48 2.41 -19.16
N VAL A 168 0.42 3.31 -18.78
CA VAL A 168 0.30 4.76 -18.98
C VAL A 168 0.95 5.21 -20.29
N ARG A 169 1.97 4.50 -20.76
CA ARG A 169 2.80 4.92 -21.91
C ARG A 169 2.17 4.67 -23.29
N GLU A 170 1.22 3.76 -23.41
CA GLU A 170 0.74 3.27 -24.73
C GLU A 170 -0.67 3.76 -25.11
N GLY A 171 -1.15 4.87 -24.52
CA GLY A 171 -2.48 5.39 -24.83
C GLY A 171 -3.64 4.49 -24.37
N ARG A 172 -3.36 3.47 -23.56
CA ARG A 172 -4.31 2.53 -22.96
C ARG A 172 -5.09 3.14 -21.80
N MET A 173 -4.39 3.92 -20.97
CA MET A 173 -4.91 4.57 -19.77
C MET A 173 -4.71 6.08 -19.82
N GLU A 174 -5.75 6.82 -19.45
CA GLU A 174 -5.70 8.25 -19.19
C GLU A 174 -5.71 8.51 -17.68
N LYS A 175 -4.81 9.38 -17.19
CA LYS A 175 -4.81 9.78 -15.78
C LYS A 175 -5.60 11.07 -15.58
N PHE A 176 -6.40 11.09 -14.54
CA PHE A 176 -7.13 12.26 -14.07
C PHE A 176 -6.88 12.46 -12.58
N TYR A 177 -6.18 13.54 -12.25
CA TYR A 177 -5.99 13.95 -10.87
C TYR A 177 -7.21 14.75 -10.40
N TRP A 178 -7.91 14.23 -9.40
CA TRP A 178 -9.06 14.86 -8.77
C TRP A 178 -8.66 15.56 -7.48
N GLN A 179 -8.80 16.87 -7.49
CA GLN A 179 -8.72 17.72 -6.31
C GLN A 179 -9.83 18.77 -6.42
N PRO A 180 -10.85 18.74 -5.55
CA PRO A 180 -11.96 19.68 -5.63
C PRO A 180 -11.46 21.10 -5.40
N SER A 181 -11.91 22.03 -6.25
CA SER A 181 -11.70 23.46 -6.05
C SER A 181 -12.48 23.96 -4.84
N ARG A 182 -12.23 25.20 -4.39
CA ARG A 182 -13.05 25.82 -3.33
C ARG A 182 -14.54 25.84 -3.71
N GLU A 183 -14.85 26.12 -4.97
CA GLU A 183 -16.23 26.12 -5.48
C GLU A 183 -16.84 24.72 -5.45
N ASP A 184 -16.09 23.69 -5.85
CA ASP A 184 -16.54 22.31 -5.77
C ASP A 184 -16.77 21.89 -4.31
N LYS A 185 -15.86 22.25 -3.39
CA LYS A 185 -16.04 21.99 -1.95
C LYS A 185 -17.31 22.65 -1.43
N ILE A 186 -17.57 23.91 -1.77
CA ILE A 186 -18.82 24.60 -1.39
C ILE A 186 -20.04 23.86 -1.92
N GLY A 187 -20.03 23.46 -3.20
CA GLY A 187 -21.13 22.72 -3.81
C GLY A 187 -21.38 21.37 -3.12
N ILE A 188 -20.32 20.59 -2.89
CA ILE A 188 -20.43 19.27 -2.25
C ILE A 188 -20.92 19.41 -0.81
N VAL A 189 -20.31 20.29 -0.02
CA VAL A 189 -20.69 20.52 1.38
C VAL A 189 -22.10 21.08 1.49
N SER A 190 -22.51 21.96 0.58
CA SER A 190 -23.90 22.44 0.50
C SER A 190 -24.89 21.30 0.28
N SER A 191 -24.54 20.32 -0.54
CA SER A 191 -25.39 19.13 -0.74
C SER A 191 -25.43 18.20 0.48
N ILE A 192 -24.36 18.16 1.29
CA ILE A 192 -24.31 17.37 2.53
C ILE A 192 -25.30 17.95 3.56
N PHE A 193 -25.35 19.29 3.67
CA PHE A 193 -26.19 20.01 4.64
C PHE A 193 -27.52 20.53 4.05
N GLU A 194 -27.94 20.05 2.86
CA GLU A 194 -29.16 20.48 2.17
C GLU A 194 -30.41 20.31 3.07
N GLU A 195 -30.47 19.21 3.82
CA GLU A 195 -31.60 18.89 4.72
C GLU A 195 -31.59 19.70 6.02
N ASP A 196 -30.43 20.24 6.38
CA ASP A 196 -30.19 21.03 7.60
C ASP A 196 -30.45 22.53 7.36
N LYS A 197 -30.64 22.94 6.09
CA LYS A 197 -30.95 24.31 5.64
C LYS A 197 -29.95 25.36 6.13
N LEU A 198 -28.67 24.99 6.20
CA LEU A 198 -27.61 25.94 6.56
C LEU A 198 -27.46 27.03 5.48
N PRO A 199 -27.33 28.31 5.87
CA PRO A 199 -27.07 29.39 4.92
C PRO A 199 -25.74 29.18 4.20
N GLN A 200 -25.69 29.52 2.91
CA GLN A 200 -24.46 29.38 2.11
C GLN A 200 -23.26 30.12 2.73
N ALA A 201 -23.48 31.31 3.32
CA ALA A 201 -22.44 32.06 4.00
C ALA A 201 -21.82 31.31 5.20
N GLU A 202 -22.61 30.50 5.91
CA GLU A 202 -22.10 29.68 7.02
C GLU A 202 -21.29 28.50 6.50
N ILE A 203 -21.69 27.91 5.37
CA ILE A 203 -20.96 26.82 4.70
C ILE A 203 -19.61 27.30 4.18
N GLU A 204 -19.59 28.48 3.55
CA GLU A 204 -18.34 29.11 3.09
C GLU A 204 -17.41 29.38 4.27
N ARG A 205 -17.92 29.92 5.37
CA ARG A 205 -17.14 30.15 6.59
C ARG A 205 -16.61 28.84 7.20
N LEU A 206 -17.38 27.77 7.18
CA LEU A 206 -16.97 26.45 7.67
C LEU A 206 -15.80 25.90 6.84
N ILE A 207 -15.88 26.02 5.50
CA ILE A 207 -14.81 25.58 4.60
C ILE A 207 -13.55 26.44 4.75
N ASP A 208 -13.72 27.76 4.88
CA ASP A 208 -12.60 28.70 5.06
C ASP A 208 -11.89 28.51 6.42
N THR A 209 -12.60 28.00 7.43
CA THR A 209 -12.02 27.63 8.74
C THR A 209 -11.19 26.34 8.64
N PHE A 210 -11.61 25.38 7.82
CA PHE A 210 -10.96 24.08 7.67
C PHE A 210 -10.48 23.82 6.22
N PRO A 211 -9.57 24.63 5.67
CA PRO A 211 -9.22 24.60 4.24
C PRO A 211 -8.48 23.31 3.81
N ASN A 212 -7.70 22.74 4.73
CA ASN A 212 -6.88 21.55 4.49
C ASN A 212 -7.65 20.23 4.67
N GLN A 213 -8.90 20.28 5.11
CA GLN A 213 -9.72 19.10 5.32
C GLN A 213 -10.33 18.63 4.00
N ALA A 214 -10.44 17.30 3.87
CA ALA A 214 -11.08 16.65 2.74
C ALA A 214 -12.62 16.72 2.86
N VAL A 215 -13.34 16.39 1.79
CA VAL A 215 -14.81 16.45 1.79
C VAL A 215 -15.45 15.52 2.84
N ASP A 216 -14.85 14.35 3.08
CA ASP A 216 -15.33 13.37 4.06
C ASP A 216 -15.38 13.91 5.50
N PHE A 217 -14.50 14.85 5.86
CA PHE A 217 -14.51 15.56 7.13
C PHE A 217 -15.86 16.24 7.38
N PHE A 218 -16.40 16.94 6.39
CA PHE A 218 -17.69 17.64 6.53
C PHE A 218 -18.88 16.66 6.59
N SER A 219 -18.78 15.52 5.91
CA SER A 219 -19.79 14.45 6.07
C SER A 219 -19.75 13.85 7.48
N SER A 220 -18.54 13.68 8.03
CA SER A 220 -18.34 13.18 9.39
C SER A 220 -18.81 14.18 10.45
N LEU A 221 -18.61 15.49 10.20
CA LEU A 221 -19.15 16.57 11.04
C LEU A 221 -20.66 16.50 11.15
N ARG A 222 -21.35 16.35 10.00
CA ARG A 222 -22.79 16.18 9.97
C ARG A 222 -23.20 14.96 10.79
N SER A 223 -22.56 13.81 10.59
CA SER A 223 -22.84 12.60 11.38
C SER A 223 -22.65 12.83 12.89
N ARG A 224 -21.53 13.44 13.33
CA ARG A 224 -21.28 13.73 14.74
C ARG A 224 -22.28 14.70 15.35
N ALA A 225 -22.81 15.65 14.57
CA ALA A 225 -23.85 16.55 15.05
C ALA A 225 -25.16 15.81 15.43
N TYR A 226 -25.44 14.68 14.78
CA TYR A 226 -26.57 13.81 15.13
C TYR A 226 -26.29 12.87 16.32
N ASP A 227 -25.03 12.62 16.68
CA ASP A 227 -24.66 11.71 17.77
C ASP A 227 -25.28 12.12 19.11
N GLU A 228 -25.42 13.43 19.39
CA GLU A 228 -26.06 13.90 20.63
C GLU A 228 -27.56 13.56 20.66
N GLN A 229 -28.25 13.61 19.51
CA GLN A 229 -29.66 13.22 19.44
C GLN A 229 -29.82 11.71 19.57
N VAL A 230 -28.92 10.94 18.94
CA VAL A 230 -28.88 9.49 19.11
C VAL A 230 -28.62 9.14 20.57
N ARG A 231 -27.75 9.89 21.27
CA ARG A 231 -27.48 9.72 22.70
C ARG A 231 -28.71 10.03 23.56
N GLN A 232 -29.42 11.12 23.27
CA GLN A 232 -30.67 11.46 23.95
C GLN A 232 -31.76 10.41 23.71
N PHE A 233 -31.86 9.91 22.49
CA PHE A 233 -32.76 8.82 22.12
C PHE A 233 -32.46 7.54 22.91
N ILE A 234 -31.18 7.13 22.98
CA ILE A 234 -30.75 5.98 23.78
C ILE A 234 -31.11 6.17 25.25
N ARG A 235 -30.93 7.38 25.80
CA ARG A 235 -31.31 7.69 27.19
C ARG A 235 -32.82 7.62 27.43
N GLN A 236 -33.63 8.06 26.46
CA GLN A 236 -35.09 8.03 26.56
C GLN A 236 -35.65 6.61 26.49
N VAL A 237 -35.12 5.77 25.60
CA VAL A 237 -35.55 4.37 25.44
C VAL A 237 -34.99 3.49 26.56
N GLY A 238 -33.76 3.77 27.00
CA GLY A 238 -32.97 2.93 27.88
C GLY A 238 -32.06 1.98 27.10
N ILE A 239 -30.80 1.89 27.52
CA ILE A 239 -29.76 1.10 26.83
C ILE A 239 -30.15 -0.39 26.67
N ASP A 240 -30.86 -0.95 27.65
CA ASP A 240 -31.26 -2.37 27.65
C ASP A 240 -32.37 -2.67 26.63
N ARG A 241 -33.15 -1.67 26.24
CA ARG A 241 -34.36 -1.84 25.40
C ARG A 241 -34.17 -1.36 23.96
N VAL A 242 -33.15 -0.54 23.71
CA VAL A 242 -32.91 0.08 22.39
C VAL A 242 -32.71 -0.95 21.28
N SER A 243 -32.04 -2.08 21.56
CA SER A 243 -31.79 -3.15 20.59
C SER A 243 -33.10 -3.80 20.10
N VAL A 244 -33.95 -4.24 21.03
CA VAL A 244 -35.22 -4.89 20.70
C VAL A 244 -36.16 -3.90 20.02
N GLN A 245 -36.21 -2.66 20.49
CA GLN A 245 -37.09 -1.63 19.94
C GLN A 245 -36.69 -1.21 18.52
N LEU A 246 -35.41 -1.17 18.17
CA LEU A 246 -34.97 -0.81 16.82
C LEU A 246 -35.14 -1.94 15.79
N VAL A 247 -34.96 -3.20 16.21
CA VAL A 247 -34.96 -4.34 15.27
C VAL A 247 -36.34 -5.00 15.14
N ASN A 248 -37.10 -5.11 16.23
CA ASN A 248 -38.36 -5.86 16.27
C ASN A 248 -39.62 -4.98 16.21
N SER A 249 -39.50 -3.65 16.12
CA SER A 249 -40.67 -2.78 15.96
C SER A 249 -41.13 -2.77 14.49
N PRO A 250 -42.33 -3.29 14.17
CA PRO A 250 -42.85 -3.30 12.80
C PRO A 250 -43.28 -1.91 12.30
N ASP A 251 -43.49 -0.96 13.23
CA ASP A 251 -43.83 0.43 12.92
C ASP A 251 -42.56 1.29 12.77
N LYS A 252 -42.19 1.50 11.50
CA LYS A 252 -41.39 2.60 10.93
C LYS A 252 -40.02 2.86 11.54
N ALA A 253 -39.02 3.00 10.65
CA ALA A 253 -37.77 3.69 10.93
C ALA A 253 -38.05 4.94 11.79
N GLN A 254 -37.64 4.89 13.06
CA GLN A 254 -37.91 5.99 13.98
C GLN A 254 -37.17 7.21 13.45
N LYS A 255 -37.93 8.20 12.99
CA LYS A 255 -37.37 9.42 12.44
C LYS A 255 -36.93 10.29 13.61
N ILE A 256 -35.63 10.31 13.87
CA ILE A 256 -35.02 11.38 14.66
C ILE A 256 -35.31 12.68 13.89
N PRO A 257 -35.98 13.67 14.49
CA PRO A 257 -36.28 14.92 13.80
C PRO A 257 -34.98 15.60 13.39
N ASN A 258 -34.95 16.27 12.23
CA ASN A 258 -33.77 17.03 11.83
C ASN A 258 -33.44 18.08 12.91
N SER A 259 -32.23 18.04 13.44
CA SER A 259 -31.74 19.10 14.30
C SER A 259 -31.56 20.40 13.54
N ASN A 260 -31.82 21.51 14.21
CA ASN A 260 -31.29 22.80 13.80
C ASN A 260 -29.78 22.80 14.07
N ILE A 261 -28.99 22.17 13.19
CA ILE A 261 -27.53 22.22 13.25
C ILE A 261 -27.13 23.69 13.10
N THR A 262 -26.29 24.18 14.00
CA THR A 262 -25.83 25.57 13.98
C THR A 262 -24.34 25.64 13.68
N LEU A 263 -23.88 26.71 13.01
CA LEU A 263 -22.46 26.90 12.72
C LEU A 263 -21.56 26.81 13.97
N PRO A 264 -21.86 27.42 15.13
CA PRO A 264 -21.00 27.31 16.31
C PRO A 264 -20.77 25.87 16.76
N GLN A 265 -21.82 25.03 16.71
CA GLN A 265 -21.73 23.61 17.04
C GLN A 265 -20.83 22.87 16.05
N LEU A 266 -20.93 23.18 14.75
CA LEU A 266 -20.06 22.57 13.73
C LEU A 266 -18.59 23.00 13.88
N MET A 267 -18.34 24.26 14.28
CA MET A 267 -16.99 24.75 14.53
C MET A 267 -16.36 24.02 15.73
N GLU A 268 -17.09 23.90 16.84
CA GLU A 268 -16.61 23.18 18.03
C GLU A 268 -16.30 21.71 17.73
N LEU A 269 -17.21 21.02 17.02
CA LEU A 269 -17.01 19.64 16.60
C LEU A 269 -15.82 19.50 15.62
N GLY A 270 -15.64 20.48 14.73
CA GLY A 270 -14.53 20.50 13.78
C GLY A 270 -13.17 20.60 14.44
N GLU A 271 -13.04 21.53 15.40
CA GLU A 271 -11.83 21.67 16.20
C GLU A 271 -11.52 20.39 17.00
N GLN A 272 -12.54 19.74 17.58
CA GLN A 272 -12.37 18.47 18.28
C GLN A 272 -11.86 17.36 17.35
N ILE A 273 -12.44 17.22 16.15
CA ILE A 273 -11.98 16.22 15.15
C ILE A 273 -10.54 16.50 14.72
N GLU A 274 -10.19 17.75 14.48
CA GLU A 274 -8.84 18.13 14.05
C GLU A 274 -7.79 17.86 15.15
N GLN A 275 -8.14 18.13 16.41
CA GLN A 275 -7.31 17.78 17.56
C GLN A 275 -7.12 16.26 17.70
N GLU A 276 -8.18 15.47 17.50
CA GLU A 276 -8.11 14.00 17.49
C GLU A 276 -7.19 13.50 16.36
N GLN A 277 -7.36 14.02 15.13
CA GLN A 277 -6.50 13.67 13.98
C GLN A 277 -5.03 13.98 14.26
N THR A 278 -4.74 15.17 14.79
CA THR A 278 -3.38 15.59 15.15
C THR A 278 -2.79 14.71 16.27
N SER A 279 -3.60 14.32 17.25
CA SER A 279 -3.21 13.41 18.33
C SER A 279 -2.88 12.00 17.83
N LEU A 280 -3.68 11.48 16.88
CA LEU A 280 -3.41 10.19 16.25
C LEU A 280 -2.13 10.24 15.40
N GLN A 281 -1.93 11.31 14.63
CA GLN A 281 -0.71 11.49 13.84
C GLN A 281 0.54 11.56 14.72
N SER A 282 0.51 12.35 15.79
CA SER A 282 1.63 12.44 16.74
C SER A 282 1.90 11.13 17.47
N THR A 283 0.86 10.38 17.85
CA THR A 283 0.99 9.05 18.47
C THR A 283 1.60 8.04 17.49
N GLN A 284 1.13 8.02 16.24
CA GLN A 284 1.69 7.16 15.19
C GLN A 284 3.14 7.53 14.88
N LEU A 285 3.45 8.82 14.84
CA LEU A 285 4.80 9.31 14.63
C LEU A 285 5.72 8.90 15.80
N ALA A 286 5.28 9.07 17.05
CA ALA A 286 6.00 8.65 18.25
C ALA A 286 6.21 7.13 18.32
N GLN A 287 5.22 6.34 17.90
CA GLN A 287 5.35 4.89 17.77
C GLN A 287 6.36 4.51 16.68
N ARG A 288 6.41 5.22 15.55
CA ARG A 288 7.40 5.00 14.48
C ARG A 288 8.83 5.38 14.91
N TYR A 289 8.97 6.45 15.70
CA TYR A 289 10.26 6.81 16.29
C TYR A 289 10.72 5.78 17.34
N THR A 290 9.81 5.34 18.22
CA THR A 290 10.10 4.34 19.26
C THR A 290 10.42 2.96 18.68
N THR A 291 9.85 2.61 17.51
CA THR A 291 10.14 1.35 16.79
C THR A 291 11.36 1.42 15.89
N GLY A 292 12.08 2.55 15.87
CA GLY A 292 13.39 2.69 15.23
C GLY A 292 13.38 2.70 13.70
N ILE A 293 12.25 3.03 13.05
CA ILE A 293 12.19 3.19 11.60
C ILE A 293 12.74 4.58 11.25
N PRO A 294 13.92 4.72 10.61
CA PRO A 294 14.50 6.03 10.32
C PRO A 294 13.71 6.72 9.21
N GLN A 295 13.37 7.99 9.40
CA GLN A 295 12.94 8.83 8.27
C GLN A 295 14.15 9.36 7.49
N PRO A 296 14.04 9.53 6.16
CA PRO A 296 14.99 10.32 5.40
C PRO A 296 14.80 11.80 5.74
N VAL A 297 15.85 12.42 6.26
CA VAL A 297 15.87 13.86 6.58
C VAL A 297 15.74 14.66 5.28
N PRO A 298 14.85 15.67 5.18
CA PRO A 298 14.81 16.56 4.04
C PRO A 298 16.11 17.38 4.00
N GLN A 299 16.88 17.27 2.91
CA GLN A 299 18.03 18.14 2.68
C GLN A 299 17.52 19.55 2.40
N VAL A 300 17.76 20.46 3.35
CA VAL A 300 17.63 21.90 3.14
C VAL A 300 18.77 22.33 2.21
N GLU A 301 18.44 22.70 0.98
CA GLU A 301 19.36 23.37 0.06
C GLU A 301 19.90 24.66 0.71
N ARG A 302 21.18 24.65 1.06
CA ARG A 302 21.91 25.88 1.37
C ARG A 302 22.42 26.45 0.05
N THR A 303 21.81 27.55 -0.35
CA THR A 303 22.29 28.43 -1.42
C THR A 303 23.70 28.93 -1.10
N ALA A 304 24.61 28.76 -2.06
CA ALA A 304 25.99 29.24 -1.99
C ALA A 304 26.04 30.74 -2.34
N PRO A 305 26.87 31.56 -1.67
CA PRO A 305 27.12 32.92 -2.10
C PRO A 305 28.20 32.98 -3.19
N GLU A 306 27.93 33.76 -4.23
CA GLU A 306 28.87 34.20 -5.26
C GLU A 306 30.06 34.98 -4.66
N LYS A 307 31.29 34.70 -5.13
CA LYS A 307 32.38 35.65 -5.43
C LYS A 307 33.28 34.95 -6.46
N GLY A 308 33.72 35.57 -7.56
CA GLY A 308 34.36 36.87 -7.65
C GLY A 308 35.84 36.64 -7.97
N ASP A 309 36.20 37.01 -9.19
CA ASP A 309 37.44 36.79 -9.94
C ASP A 309 38.73 37.34 -9.30
N ASN A 310 39.84 36.59 -9.43
CA ASN A 310 41.20 37.00 -9.88
C ASN A 310 42.38 36.23 -9.25
N GLY A 311 43.24 35.69 -10.13
CA GLY A 311 44.65 36.10 -10.17
C GLY A 311 45.73 35.28 -9.44
N LEU A 312 46.32 34.32 -10.17
CA LEU A 312 47.78 34.04 -10.33
C LEU A 312 48.67 33.93 -9.07
N THR A 313 49.26 32.76 -8.82
CA THR A 313 50.71 32.46 -9.00
C THR A 313 51.15 31.06 -8.53
N ASN A 314 51.74 30.32 -9.48
CA ASN A 314 52.93 29.45 -9.45
C ASN A 314 53.36 28.55 -8.26
N ARG A 315 53.72 27.32 -8.68
CA ARG A 315 54.79 26.39 -8.24
C ARG A 315 54.53 25.35 -7.14
N ASN A 316 54.32 24.12 -7.63
CA ASN A 316 55.18 22.93 -7.52
C ASN A 316 55.70 22.42 -6.16
N LEU A 317 55.65 21.07 -6.07
CA LEU A 317 56.44 20.13 -5.26
C LEU A 317 55.88 19.72 -3.87
N GLN A 318 55.26 18.55 -3.89
CA GLN A 318 55.66 17.36 -3.13
C GLN A 318 56.63 17.58 -1.96
N SER A 319 56.18 17.31 -0.73
CA SER A 319 56.66 16.22 0.15
C SER A 319 56.41 16.52 1.63
N GLN A 320 55.93 15.47 2.30
CA GLN A 320 56.28 15.03 3.66
C GLN A 320 55.94 15.88 4.90
N GLN A 321 55.15 15.21 5.75
CA GLN A 321 55.37 14.96 7.19
C GLN A 321 55.35 16.14 8.18
N THR A 322 54.50 16.01 9.21
CA THR A 322 54.85 15.78 10.64
C THR A 322 53.66 16.20 11.52
N SER A 323 53.07 15.26 12.29
CA SER A 323 53.29 15.05 13.75
C SER A 323 52.27 15.84 14.59
N SER A 324 51.72 15.41 15.72
CA SER A 324 51.82 14.20 16.56
C SER A 324 51.02 14.53 17.84
N TYR A 325 50.39 13.57 18.52
CA TYR A 325 50.54 13.42 19.97
C TYR A 325 50.26 11.96 20.38
N ASN A 326 51.26 11.40 21.07
CA ASN A 326 51.35 10.06 21.65
C ASN A 326 50.48 9.89 22.89
N TYR A 327 50.15 8.65 23.26
CA TYR A 327 50.61 8.06 24.53
C TYR A 327 50.79 6.54 24.41
N ALA A 328 51.79 6.04 25.13
CA ALA A 328 52.54 4.81 24.90
C ALA A 328 52.05 3.58 25.69
N ALA A 329 52.47 2.40 25.26
CA ALA A 329 52.65 1.20 26.11
C ALA A 329 53.96 0.49 25.72
N PRO A 330 54.68 -0.16 26.67
CA PRO A 330 56.10 -0.48 26.50
C PRO A 330 56.41 -1.90 26.02
N ALA A 331 57.47 -1.96 25.19
CA ALA A 331 58.69 -2.78 25.26
C ALA A 331 58.68 -4.32 25.22
N GLY A 332 59.58 -4.82 24.33
CA GLY A 332 60.27 -6.12 24.39
C GLY A 332 60.35 -6.81 23.02
N SER A 333 61.20 -6.40 22.06
CA SER A 333 62.57 -6.93 21.76
C SER A 333 62.72 -8.43 22.00
N SER A 334 63.24 -9.32 21.14
CA SER A 334 64.24 -9.33 20.05
C SER A 334 64.38 -10.83 19.67
N GLY A 335 64.80 -11.34 18.52
CA GLY A 335 65.42 -10.87 17.27
C GLY A 335 65.84 -12.11 16.43
N THR A 336 66.20 -11.89 15.16
CA THR A 336 67.04 -12.74 14.25
C THR A 336 66.53 -14.17 13.90
N SER A 337 66.62 -14.74 12.70
CA SER A 337 67.42 -14.48 11.49
C SER A 337 67.01 -15.45 10.34
N GLN A 338 67.17 -15.00 9.09
CA GLN A 338 67.59 -15.74 7.88
C GLN A 338 66.70 -16.81 7.20
N SER A 339 66.10 -16.39 6.07
CA SER A 339 66.09 -16.96 4.70
C SER A 339 66.05 -18.49 4.43
N ALA A 340 64.96 -18.97 3.82
CA ALA A 340 64.92 -19.86 2.63
C ALA A 340 63.47 -19.91 2.04
N PRO A 341 63.25 -20.36 0.79
CA PRO A 341 62.26 -19.76 -0.12
C PRO A 341 60.85 -20.38 -0.10
N ALA A 342 59.91 -19.55 -0.57
CA ALA A 342 58.56 -19.83 -1.09
C ALA A 342 58.02 -21.28 -0.97
N ARG A 343 57.13 -21.47 0.00
CA ARG A 343 56.05 -22.46 -0.04
C ARG A 343 54.80 -21.82 0.56
N GLY A 344 53.84 -21.50 -0.28
CA GLY A 344 52.52 -21.04 0.15
C GLY A 344 51.80 -22.16 0.89
N THR A 345 51.37 -21.88 2.12
CA THR A 345 50.39 -22.67 2.88
C THR A 345 49.55 -21.66 3.64
N GLN A 346 48.45 -21.22 3.03
CA GLN A 346 47.07 -21.55 3.42
C GLN A 346 46.62 -20.92 4.73
N VAL A 347 45.88 -19.82 4.57
CA VAL A 347 44.96 -19.24 5.55
C VAL A 347 43.77 -20.21 5.71
N GLY A 348 43.48 -20.61 6.95
CA GLY A 348 42.45 -21.57 7.31
C GLY A 348 41.03 -21.00 7.45
N ASP A 349 40.64 -20.02 6.62
CA ASP A 349 39.33 -19.35 6.70
C ASP A 349 38.35 -19.76 5.59
N SER A 350 38.69 -20.72 4.71
CA SER A 350 37.93 -20.97 3.47
C SER A 350 37.31 -22.36 3.33
N LYS A 351 37.00 -23.08 4.41
CA LYS A 351 36.36 -24.41 4.29
C LYS A 351 34.89 -24.52 4.72
N LEU A 352 34.34 -23.53 5.42
CA LEU A 352 32.96 -23.61 5.93
C LEU A 352 31.90 -23.09 4.95
N ILE A 353 32.29 -22.31 3.93
CA ILE A 353 31.39 -21.61 2.99
C ILE A 353 31.34 -22.31 1.61
N GLU A 354 32.20 -23.32 1.36
CA GLU A 354 32.37 -23.91 0.03
C GLU A 354 31.15 -24.74 -0.46
N ASN A 355 30.22 -25.08 0.45
CA ASN A 355 29.01 -25.87 0.14
C ASN A 355 27.70 -25.15 0.53
N TRP A 356 27.72 -23.83 0.70
CA TRP A 356 26.47 -23.09 0.92
C TRP A 356 25.72 -22.93 -0.40
N PRO A 357 24.43 -23.27 -0.47
CA PRO A 357 23.70 -23.22 -1.73
C PRO A 357 23.50 -21.76 -2.17
N ASP A 358 23.88 -21.45 -3.41
CA ASP A 358 23.88 -20.08 -3.99
C ASP A 358 22.51 -19.38 -3.95
N ASN A 359 21.44 -20.15 -3.72
CA ASN A 359 20.07 -19.68 -3.62
C ASN A 359 19.68 -19.18 -2.21
N VAL A 360 20.60 -19.15 -1.25
CA VAL A 360 20.39 -18.63 0.10
C VAL A 360 21.35 -17.49 0.40
N SER A 361 20.80 -16.30 0.64
CA SER A 361 21.57 -15.10 0.99
C SER A 361 22.19 -15.24 2.38
N LEU A 362 23.50 -15.56 2.43
CA LEU A 362 24.30 -15.60 3.67
C LEU A 362 24.15 -14.33 4.52
N PRO A 363 24.24 -13.10 3.95
CA PRO A 363 24.12 -11.88 4.75
C PRO A 363 22.73 -11.68 5.37
N GLU A 364 21.69 -12.25 4.78
CA GLU A 364 20.31 -12.18 5.29
C GLU A 364 20.11 -13.15 6.45
N VAL A 365 20.63 -14.37 6.32
CA VAL A 365 20.61 -15.38 7.39
C VAL A 365 21.44 -14.90 8.58
N GLU A 366 22.61 -14.30 8.37
CA GLU A 366 23.43 -13.70 9.44
C GLU A 366 22.66 -12.61 10.20
N ARG A 367 22.00 -11.69 9.49
CA ARG A 367 21.20 -10.63 10.12
C ARG A 367 20.04 -11.17 10.95
N LEU A 368 19.35 -12.20 10.46
CA LEU A 368 18.26 -12.85 11.18
C LEU A 368 18.76 -13.52 12.47
N LEU A 369 19.90 -14.18 12.40
CA LEU A 369 20.55 -14.82 13.53
C LEU A 369 21.01 -13.80 14.58
N GLU A 370 21.67 -12.71 14.15
CA GLU A 370 22.09 -11.63 15.04
C GLU A 370 20.90 -10.97 15.75
N SER A 371 19.80 -10.73 15.02
CA SER A 371 18.56 -10.19 15.59
C SER A 371 17.95 -11.13 16.63
N ALA A 372 17.87 -12.43 16.32
CA ALA A 372 17.26 -13.42 17.21
C ALA A 372 18.11 -13.67 18.47
N ILE A 373 19.43 -13.70 18.34
CA ILE A 373 20.38 -13.83 19.47
C ILE A 373 20.30 -12.57 20.36
N LYS A 374 20.26 -11.37 19.78
CA LYS A 374 20.14 -10.10 20.54
C LYS A 374 18.83 -10.00 21.32
N GLN A 375 17.75 -10.62 20.81
CA GLN A 375 16.47 -10.72 21.49
C GLN A 375 16.41 -11.84 22.54
N GLY A 376 17.49 -12.60 22.75
CA GLY A 376 17.56 -13.71 23.70
C GLY A 376 16.68 -14.90 23.31
N SER A 377 16.32 -15.03 22.03
CA SER A 377 15.45 -16.11 21.56
C SER A 377 16.25 -17.42 21.41
N ARG A 378 15.65 -18.53 21.83
CA ARG A 378 16.19 -19.87 21.57
C ARG A 378 15.84 -20.29 20.15
N LEU A 379 16.86 -20.57 19.35
CA LEU A 379 16.73 -20.98 17.95
C LEU A 379 16.44 -22.48 17.82
N SER A 380 15.64 -22.83 16.82
CA SER A 380 15.34 -24.19 16.39
C SER A 380 15.22 -24.24 14.87
N LEU A 381 15.51 -25.38 14.26
CA LEU A 381 15.28 -25.61 12.84
C LEU A 381 14.05 -26.49 12.65
N GLU A 382 13.30 -26.25 11.59
CA GLU A 382 12.15 -27.05 11.19
C GLU A 382 12.30 -27.48 9.74
N VAL A 383 12.09 -28.77 9.46
CA VAL A 383 12.29 -29.38 8.15
C VAL A 383 10.97 -29.94 7.61
N ALA A 384 10.71 -29.75 6.32
CA ALA A 384 9.54 -30.31 5.65
C ALA A 384 9.86 -30.75 4.21
N LYS A 385 9.50 -31.98 3.83
CA LYS A 385 9.50 -32.42 2.42
C LYS A 385 8.40 -31.71 1.63
N PRO A 386 8.44 -31.66 0.28
CA PRO A 386 7.45 -30.93 -0.52
C PRO A 386 5.99 -31.28 -0.22
N ARG A 387 5.68 -32.56 0.02
CA ARG A 387 4.32 -33.00 0.41
C ARG A 387 3.95 -32.62 1.84
N GLU A 388 4.91 -32.57 2.76
CA GLU A 388 4.71 -32.16 4.15
C GLU A 388 4.46 -30.65 4.22
N LYS A 389 5.27 -29.86 3.49
CA LYS A 389 5.10 -28.41 3.35
C LYS A 389 3.72 -28.04 2.77
N ALA A 390 3.27 -28.76 1.73
CA ALA A 390 1.94 -28.53 1.13
C ALA A 390 0.78 -28.73 2.11
N ARG A 391 0.99 -29.50 3.19
CA ARG A 391 0.02 -29.74 4.27
C ARG A 391 0.35 -28.97 5.55
N ASN A 392 1.33 -28.06 5.49
CA ASN A 392 1.87 -27.30 6.62
C ASN A 392 2.35 -28.16 7.81
N ILE A 393 2.93 -29.33 7.52
CA ILE A 393 3.50 -30.24 8.52
C ILE A 393 5.01 -30.04 8.56
N TRP A 394 5.54 -29.69 9.73
CA TRP A 394 6.96 -29.41 9.96
C TRP A 394 7.53 -30.30 11.06
N ARG A 395 8.73 -30.83 10.84
CA ARG A 395 9.44 -31.66 11.83
C ARG A 395 10.58 -30.87 12.44
N ALA A 396 10.65 -30.82 13.76
CA ALA A 396 11.72 -30.14 14.47
C ALA A 396 13.07 -30.86 14.21
N TRP A 397 14.08 -30.08 13.90
CA TRP A 397 15.47 -30.51 13.79
C TRP A 397 16.26 -29.91 14.95
N PRO A 398 16.72 -30.75 15.90
CA PRO A 398 17.42 -30.27 17.07
C PRO A 398 18.83 -29.82 16.70
N TRP A 399 19.29 -28.78 17.38
CA TRP A 399 20.69 -28.39 17.38
C TRP A 399 21.45 -29.25 18.38
N SER A 400 22.65 -29.72 18.01
CA SER A 400 23.52 -30.47 18.93
C SER A 400 23.95 -29.62 20.12
N GLN A 401 24.23 -28.33 19.88
CA GLN A 401 24.43 -27.30 20.89
C GLN A 401 23.77 -26.01 20.43
N GLN A 402 23.24 -25.22 21.36
CA GLN A 402 22.60 -23.96 21.01
C GLN A 402 23.66 -22.98 20.49
N PRO A 403 23.46 -22.36 19.31
CA PRO A 403 24.46 -21.47 18.76
C PRO A 403 24.54 -20.17 19.58
N GLU A 404 25.75 -19.78 19.96
CA GLU A 404 26.02 -18.55 20.72
C GLU A 404 26.37 -17.36 19.81
N ASN A 405 26.72 -17.65 18.55
CA ASN A 405 27.07 -16.65 17.53
C ASN A 405 26.58 -17.08 16.14
N ALA A 406 26.59 -16.13 15.20
CA ALA A 406 26.11 -16.34 13.84
C ALA A 406 26.90 -17.43 13.09
N THR A 407 28.21 -17.56 13.33
CA THR A 407 29.06 -18.57 12.69
C THR A 407 28.67 -19.99 13.08
N GLN A 408 28.52 -20.28 14.37
CA GLN A 408 28.02 -21.58 14.86
C GLN A 408 26.60 -21.86 14.35
N ALA A 409 25.79 -20.81 14.21
CA ALA A 409 24.47 -20.95 13.65
C ALA A 409 24.48 -21.36 12.17
N LEU A 410 25.34 -20.75 11.36
CA LEU A 410 25.48 -21.12 9.95
C LEU A 410 25.99 -22.56 9.80
N GLU A 411 26.93 -23.01 10.62
CA GLU A 411 27.40 -24.40 10.62
C GLU A 411 26.25 -25.39 10.87
N GLY A 412 25.43 -25.15 11.90
CA GLY A 412 24.28 -26.01 12.21
C GLY A 412 23.20 -26.01 11.12
N ILE A 413 23.04 -24.89 10.40
CA ILE A 413 22.14 -24.80 9.24
C ILE A 413 22.70 -25.61 8.06
N ALA A 414 23.99 -25.47 7.75
CA ALA A 414 24.64 -26.24 6.70
C ALA A 414 24.53 -27.75 6.95
N ASP A 415 24.75 -28.17 8.20
CA ASP A 415 24.55 -29.56 8.61
C ASP A 415 23.10 -30.02 8.44
N CYS A 416 22.12 -29.17 8.74
CA CYS A 416 20.70 -29.48 8.54
C CYS A 416 20.36 -29.66 7.07
N ILE A 417 20.89 -28.81 6.18
CA ILE A 417 20.73 -28.88 4.72
C ILE A 417 21.30 -30.20 4.19
N ASN A 418 22.53 -30.53 4.57
CA ASN A 418 23.22 -31.72 4.09
C ASN A 418 22.54 -33.02 4.53
N ASN A 419 21.98 -33.05 5.75
CA ASN A 419 21.28 -34.23 6.28
C ASN A 419 19.84 -34.38 5.78
N ASN A 420 19.25 -33.34 5.16
CA ASN A 420 17.86 -33.34 4.71
C ASN A 420 17.73 -32.93 3.23
N PRO A 421 18.34 -33.66 2.28
CA PRO A 421 18.28 -33.30 0.87
C PRO A 421 16.84 -33.29 0.36
N GLY A 422 16.50 -32.33 -0.51
CA GLY A 422 15.16 -32.22 -1.07
C GLY A 422 14.09 -31.68 -0.11
N SER A 423 14.48 -31.16 1.06
CA SER A 423 13.57 -30.63 2.07
C SER A 423 13.70 -29.12 2.25
N TYR A 424 12.59 -28.47 2.57
CA TYR A 424 12.53 -27.08 2.99
C TYR A 424 12.98 -26.95 4.44
N ILE A 425 13.72 -25.89 4.76
CA ILE A 425 14.20 -25.63 6.14
C ILE A 425 13.79 -24.24 6.56
N LYS A 426 13.18 -24.17 7.74
CA LYS A 426 12.69 -22.96 8.38
C LYS A 426 13.45 -22.74 9.69
N LEU A 427 13.91 -21.52 9.91
CA LEU A 427 14.49 -21.08 11.18
C LEU A 427 13.37 -20.55 12.07
N VAL A 428 13.32 -21.06 13.30
CA VAL A 428 12.33 -20.64 14.29
C VAL A 428 13.02 -20.13 15.55
N GLY A 429 12.66 -18.91 15.97
CA GLY A 429 13.06 -18.34 17.26
C GLY A 429 11.95 -18.52 18.28
N TYR A 430 12.29 -18.95 19.49
CA TYR A 430 11.38 -19.11 20.61
C TYR A 430 11.78 -18.21 21.77
N ASN A 431 10.84 -17.43 22.29
CA ASN A 431 11.04 -16.71 23.54
C ASN A 431 10.78 -17.65 24.73
N LEU A 432 11.78 -17.85 25.58
CA LEU A 432 11.71 -18.76 26.72
C LEU A 432 10.79 -18.28 27.86
N GLN A 433 10.51 -16.97 27.94
CA GLN A 433 9.65 -16.39 28.98
C GLN A 433 8.17 -16.45 28.62
N THR A 434 7.84 -16.18 27.36
CA THR A 434 6.45 -16.14 26.87
C THR A 434 6.01 -17.42 26.17
N GLN A 435 6.94 -18.35 25.90
CA GLN A 435 6.73 -19.56 25.11
C GLN A 435 6.14 -19.30 23.71
N THR A 436 6.36 -18.10 23.17
CA THR A 436 5.88 -17.71 21.84
C THR A 436 7.00 -17.79 20.81
N ARG A 437 6.62 -18.04 19.56
CA ARG A 437 7.54 -17.97 18.42
C ARG A 437 7.76 -16.51 18.05
N THR A 438 9.01 -16.08 18.05
CA THR A 438 9.44 -14.70 17.77
C THR A 438 9.96 -14.52 16.35
N LEU A 439 10.36 -15.63 15.71
CA LEU A 439 10.87 -15.66 14.34
C LEU A 439 10.40 -16.95 13.69
N GLU A 440 9.91 -16.88 12.45
CA GLU A 440 9.58 -18.02 11.60
C GLU A 440 9.95 -17.70 10.15
N GLU A 441 11.16 -18.04 9.73
CA GLU A 441 11.65 -17.66 8.40
C GLU A 441 12.09 -18.87 7.58
N LEU A 442 11.65 -18.94 6.31
CA LEU A 442 12.02 -20.04 5.43
C LEU A 442 13.39 -19.78 4.81
N ILE A 443 14.43 -20.32 5.44
CA ILE A 443 15.83 -20.04 5.10
C ILE A 443 16.40 -20.91 3.97
N PHE A 444 15.80 -22.08 3.67
CA PHE A 444 16.26 -22.93 2.57
C PHE A 444 15.11 -23.54 1.78
N ARG A 445 15.27 -23.54 0.45
CA ARG A 445 14.37 -24.17 -0.52
C ARG A 445 15.19 -25.15 -1.37
N PRO A 446 14.81 -26.44 -1.40
CA PRO A 446 15.54 -27.47 -2.14
C PRO A 446 15.40 -27.35 -3.65
#